data_AF-A0AAV3F962-F1
#
_entry.id   AF-A0AAV3F962-F1
#
_cell.length_a   1.000
_cell.length_b   1.000
_cell.length_c   1.000
_cell.angle_alpha   90.00
_cell.angle_beta   90.00
_cell.angle_gamma   90.00
#
_symmetry.space_group_name_H-M   'P 1'
#
loop_
_entity.id
_entity.type
_entity.pdbx_description
1 polymer ?
#
loop_
_entity_poly.entity_id
_entity_poly.type
_entity_poly.pdbx_seq_one_letter_code
_entity_poly.pdbx_strand_id
1 'polypeptide(L)' 'MNKSICIICGKEGHGIMIRGKLICTECEKKAISCDINSEFYEFYKNRLKEEVYKKKLG' A
#
# COMPACT_ATOMS: atom_id res chain seq x y z
N MET A 1 -14.50 -1.12 -16.32
CA MET A 1 -14.55 -1.07 -14.84
C MET A 1 -13.12 -1.14 -14.33
N ASN A 2 -12.56 -0.03 -13.85
CA ASN A 2 -11.21 -0.04 -13.27
C ASN A 2 -11.30 -0.67 -11.88
N LYS A 3 -11.08 -1.98 -11.82
CA LYS A 3 -10.97 -2.72 -10.57
C LYS A 3 -9.74 -2.19 -9.83
N SER A 4 -9.95 -1.51 -8.71
CA SER A 4 -8.87 -0.99 -7.89
C SER A 4 -8.14 -2.17 -7.24
N ILE A 5 -6.86 -2.33 -7.56
CA ILE A 5 -5.99 -3.39 -7.06
C ILE A 5 -5.13 -2.85 -5.93
N CYS A 6 -5.06 -3.59 -4.82
CA CYS A 6 -4.22 -3.24 -3.69
C CYS A 6 -2.74 -3.30 -4.08
N ILE A 7 -2.00 -2.20 -3.87
CA ILE A 7 -0.56 -2.14 -4.17
C ILE A 7 0.31 -3.01 -3.24
N ILE A 8 -0.26 -3.52 -2.14
CA ILE A 8 0.46 -4.34 -1.16
C ILE A 8 0.29 -5.83 -1.46
N CYS A 9 -0.95 -6.30 -1.66
CA CYS A 9 -1.25 -7.72 -1.82
C CYS A 9 -1.70 -8.13 -3.23
N GLY A 10 -1.90 -7.17 -4.14
CA GLY A 10 -2.33 -7.45 -5.53
C GLY A 10 -3.77 -7.94 -5.68
N LYS A 11 -4.57 -7.94 -4.60
CA LYS A 11 -5.98 -8.34 -4.63
C LYS A 11 -6.90 -7.15 -4.91
N GLU A 12 -8.02 -7.45 -5.56
CA GLU A 12 -9.16 -6.53 -5.66
C GLU A 12 -9.79 -6.33 -4.28
N GLY A 13 -10.28 -5.12 -4.00
CA GLY A 13 -11.02 -4.89 -2.78
C GLY A 13 -11.33 -3.42 -2.54
N HIS A 14 -11.71 -3.14 -1.29
CA HIS A 14 -12.01 -1.79 -0.81
C HIS A 14 -11.04 -1.39 0.31
N GLY A 15 -10.77 -0.10 0.41
CA GLY A 15 -9.87 0.47 1.41
C GLY A 15 -9.48 1.89 1.04
N ILE A 16 -8.34 2.33 1.57
CA ILE A 16 -7.86 3.69 1.36
C ILE A 16 -7.27 3.88 -0.05
N MET A 17 -7.61 5.00 -0.68
CA MET A 17 -7.04 5.43 -1.96
C MET A 17 -6.04 6.55 -1.73
N ILE A 18 -4.77 6.33 -2.12
CA ILE A 18 -3.69 7.30 -1.97
C ILE A 18 -3.08 7.57 -3.34
N ARG A 19 -3.19 8.81 -3.85
CA ARG A 19 -2.70 9.20 -5.19
C ARG A 19 -3.20 8.26 -6.32
N GLY A 20 -4.45 7.80 -6.22
CA GLY A 20 -5.05 6.87 -7.20
C GLY A 20 -4.63 5.41 -7.06
N LYS A 21 -3.86 5.06 -6.02
CA LYS A 21 -3.47 3.70 -5.68
C LYS A 21 -4.31 3.18 -4.51
N LEU A 22 -4.77 1.94 -4.58
CA LEU A 22 -5.56 1.32 -3.51
C LEU A 22 -4.63 0.60 -2.51
N ILE A 23 -4.94 0.72 -1.23
CA ILE A 23 -4.49 -0.20 -0.18
C ILE A 23 -5.75 -0.79 0.44
N CYS A 24 -5.93 -2.11 0.32
CA CYS A 24 -7.14 -2.75 0.85
C CYS A 24 -7.16 -2.70 2.38
N THR A 25 -8.38 -2.77 2.92
CA THR A 25 -8.64 -2.71 4.37
C THR A 25 -7.84 -3.75 5.17
N GLU A 26 -7.63 -4.95 4.61
CA GLU A 26 -6.83 -6.00 5.27
C GLU A 26 -5.35 -5.59 5.41
N CYS A 27 -4.76 -5.01 4.35
CA CYS A 27 -3.38 -4.54 4.38
C CYS A 27 -3.21 -3.32 5.28
N GLU A 28 -4.20 -2.42 5.32
CA GLU A 28 -4.22 -1.29 6.24
C GLU A 28 -4.22 -1.77 7.70
N LYS A 29 -5.15 -2.66 8.07
CA LYS A 29 -5.22 -3.24 9.41
C LYS A 29 -3.91 -3.93 9.79
N LYS A 30 -3.34 -4.71 8.86
CA LYS A 30 -2.08 -5.40 9.08
C LYS A 30 -0.91 -4.44 9.29
N ALA A 31 -0.87 -3.32 8.56
CA ALA A 31 0.16 -2.29 8.72
C ALA A 31 0.06 -1.55 10.06
N ILE A 32 -1.15 -1.36 10.59
CA ILE A 32 -1.37 -0.75 11.90
C ILE A 32 -1.02 -1.73 13.03
N SER A 33 -1.28 -3.03 12.84
CA SER A 33 -1.09 -4.05 13.88
C SER A 33 0.29 -4.71 13.88
N CYS A 34 1.10 -4.56 12.82
CA CYS A 34 2.39 -5.22 12.74
C CYS A 34 3.47 -4.47 13.52
N ASP A 35 4.49 -5.20 13.97
CA ASP A 35 5.67 -4.59 14.56
C ASP A 35 6.44 -3.75 13.52
N ILE A 36 7.00 -2.62 13.95
CA ILE A 36 7.79 -1.72 13.10
C ILE A 36 9.06 -2.40 12.56
N ASN A 37 9.57 -3.42 13.26
CA ASN A 37 10.73 -4.21 12.85
C ASN A 37 10.34 -5.45 12.04
N SER A 38 9.05 -5.65 11.75
CA SER A 38 8.59 -6.79 10.96
C SER A 38 8.96 -6.62 9.48
N GLU A 39 9.27 -7.73 8.83
CA GLU A 39 9.51 -7.78 7.37
C GLU A 39 8.31 -7.24 6.58
N PHE A 40 7.10 -7.40 7.11
CA PHE A 40 5.90 -6.85 6.50
C PHE A 40 5.89 -5.32 6.52
N TYR A 41 6.27 -4.69 7.64
CA TYR A 41 6.28 -3.24 7.73
C TYR A 41 7.32 -2.62 6.78
N GLU A 42 8.50 -3.25 6.68
CA GLU A 42 9.53 -2.83 5.71
C GLU A 42 9.05 -2.99 4.26
N PHE A 43 8.44 -4.13 3.92
CA PHE A 43 7.82 -4.35 2.61
C PHE A 43 6.74 -3.30 2.31
N TYR A 44 5.86 -3.03 3.27
CA TYR A 44 4.78 -2.05 3.15
C TYR A 44 5.32 -0.65 2.88
N LYS A 45 6.33 -0.20 3.64
CA LYS A 45 7.03 1.06 3.43
C LYS A 45 7.66 1.17 2.05
N ASN A 46 8.33 0.11 1.58
CA ASN A 46 8.98 0.11 0.28
C ASN A 46 7.95 0.23 -0.85
N ARG A 47 6.85 -0.51 -0.77
CA ARG A 47 5.74 -0.37 -1.72
C ARG A 47 5.15 1.04 -1.76
N LEU A 48 4.98 1.70 -0.61
CA LEU A 48 4.55 3.10 -0.58
C LEU A 48 5.56 4.02 -1.26
N LYS A 49 6.87 3.81 -1.05
CA LYS A 49 7.91 4.61 -1.70
C LYS A 49 7.91 4.43 -3.22
N GLU A 50 7.70 3.21 -3.71
CA GLU A 50 7.72 2.92 -5.15
C GLU A 50 6.44 3.40 -5.84
N GLU A 51 5.27 3.09 -5.27
CA GLU A 51 3.99 3.27 -5.96
C GLU A 51 3.33 4.62 -5.68
N VAL A 52 3.57 5.20 -4.50
CA VAL A 52 2.94 6.44 -4.04
C VAL A 52 3.92 7.60 -4.11
N TYR A 53 5.16 7.41 -3.68
CA TYR A 53 6.17 8.47 -3.68
C TYR A 53 6.88 8.61 -5.04
N LYS A 54 6.30 9.40 -5.94
CA LYS A 54 7.03 9.89 -7.12
C LYS A 54 7.93 11.06 -6.73
N LYS A 55 9.24 10.85 -6.70
CA LYS A 55 10.23 11.94 -6.64
C LYS A 55 10.06 12.75 -7.92
N LYS A 56 9.69 14.03 -7.84
CA LYS A 56 9.78 14.94 -9.00
C LYS A 56 11.27 15.01 -9.35
N LEU A 57 11.67 14.33 -10.42
CA LEU A 57 12.90 14.68 -11.12
C LEU A 57 12.63 16.06 -11.71
N GLY A 58 13.21 17.07 -11.08
CA GLY A 58 13.25 18.45 -11.58
C GLY A 58 14.25 18.58 -12.71
#